data_AF-A0A817HT34-F1
#
_entry.id   AF-A0A817HT34-F1
#
_cell.length_a   1.000
_cell.length_b   1.000
_cell.length_c   1.000
_cell.angle_alpha   90.00
_cell.angle_beta   90.00
_cell.angle_gamma   90.00
#
_symmetry.space_group_name_H-M   'P 1'
#
loop_
_entity.id
_entity.type
_entity.pdbx_description
1 polymer ?
#
loop_
_entity_poly.entity_id
_entity_poly.type
_entity_poly.pdbx_seq_one_letter_code
_entity_poly.pdbx_strand_id
1 'polypeptide(L)'
;MSSGTLTSQSRANISSSSQDFPSLINTICQTYRLTVVDKVNSAASLYSETILGHPIALLFKSTNSQNGISIDGKSTETHFLSNLIEEIKNFVK
;
A
#
# COMPACT_ATOMS: atom_id res chain seq x y z
N MET A 1 -25.26 -1.52 14.13
CA MET A 1 -23.85 -1.91 13.97
C MET A 1 -23.58 -2.13 12.49
N SER A 2 -23.28 -1.07 11.73
CA SER A 2 -22.96 -1.22 10.30
C SER A 2 -21.56 -1.82 10.21
N SER A 3 -21.49 -3.09 9.78
CA SER A 3 -20.23 -3.76 9.48
C SER A 3 -19.54 -2.96 8.38
N GLY A 4 -18.51 -2.18 8.73
CA GLY A 4 -17.69 -1.40 7.82
C GLY A 4 -16.93 -2.35 6.92
N THR A 5 -17.61 -2.87 5.91
CA THR A 5 -17.08 -3.91 5.04
C THR A 5 -16.22 -3.20 4.02
N LEU A 6 -14.91 -3.45 4.05
CA LEU A 6 -14.00 -3.02 2.99
C LEU A 6 -14.38 -3.82 1.72
N THR A 7 -15.30 -3.28 0.94
CA THR A 7 -15.92 -3.94 -0.23
C THR A 7 -14.98 -3.96 -1.44
N SER A 8 -14.07 -3.00 -1.51
CA SER A 8 -13.16 -2.82 -2.63
C SER A 8 -11.78 -3.36 -2.31
N GLN A 9 -11.27 -4.22 -3.17
CA GLN A 9 -9.92 -4.79 -3.10
C GLN A 9 -9.19 -4.59 -4.41
N SER A 10 -7.89 -4.28 -4.33
CA SER A 10 -7.02 -4.12 -5.51
C SER A 10 -5.63 -4.65 -5.18
N ARG A 11 -4.96 -5.23 -6.17
CA ARG A 11 -3.61 -5.81 -6.03
C ARG A 11 -2.73 -5.39 -7.19
N ALA A 12 -1.47 -5.09 -6.88
CA ALA A 12 -0.44 -4.86 -7.88
C ALA A 12 0.87 -5.54 -7.52
N ASN A 13 1.63 -5.97 -8.53
CA ASN A 13 3.01 -6.41 -8.37
C ASN A 13 3.91 -5.44 -9.11
N ILE A 14 5.01 -5.06 -8.48
CA ILE A 14 5.98 -4.08 -8.99
C ILE A 14 7.37 -4.66 -8.83
N SER A 15 8.22 -4.48 -9.81
CA SER A 15 9.66 -4.69 -9.65
C SER A 15 10.24 -3.39 -9.08
N SER A 16 10.67 -3.38 -7.82
CA SER A 16 11.20 -2.17 -7.21
C SER A 16 12.58 -1.84 -7.76
N SER A 17 12.86 -0.55 -7.90
CA SER A 17 14.20 -0.04 -8.11
C SER A 17 15.09 -0.34 -6.90
N SER A 18 16.39 -0.07 -7.02
CA SER A 18 17.52 -0.52 -6.19
C SER A 18 17.46 -0.28 -4.66
N GLN A 19 16.39 0.32 -4.13
CA GLN A 19 16.21 0.54 -2.70
C GLN A 19 15.83 -0.73 -1.95
N ASP A 20 16.29 -0.85 -0.70
CA ASP A 20 15.87 -1.90 0.21
C ASP A 20 14.42 -1.68 0.70
N PHE A 21 13.72 -2.77 0.98
CA PHE A 21 12.29 -2.75 1.36
C PHE A 21 12.00 -1.81 2.55
N PRO A 22 12.78 -1.81 3.67
CA PRO A 22 12.61 -0.85 4.75
C PRO A 22 12.64 0.63 4.33
N SER A 23 13.65 1.02 3.55
CA SER A 23 13.81 2.40 3.08
C SER A 23 12.69 2.83 2.13
N LEU A 24 12.27 1.92 1.24
CA LEU A 24 11.17 2.18 0.34
C LEU A 24 9.85 2.41 1.09
N ILE A 25 9.53 1.55 2.07
CA ILE A 25 8.31 1.72 2.88
C ILE A 25 8.32 3.06 3.61
N ASN A 26 9.45 3.45 4.20
CA ASN A 26 9.56 4.74 4.87
C ASN A 26 9.30 5.91 3.90
N THR A 27 9.87 5.82 2.70
CA THR A 27 9.68 6.84 1.65
C THR A 27 8.22 6.91 1.20
N ILE A 28 7.57 5.77 0.92
CA ILE A 28 6.15 5.73 0.55
C ILE A 28 5.28 6.30 1.68
N CYS A 29 5.56 5.97 2.94
CA CYS A 29 4.80 6.48 4.08
C CYS A 29 4.88 8.01 4.16
N GLN A 30 6.06 8.57 3.95
CA GLN A 30 6.27 10.02 3.96
C GLN A 30 5.57 10.71 2.77
N THR A 31 5.72 10.16 1.56
CA THR A 31 5.14 10.72 0.33
C THR A 31 3.61 10.69 0.35
N TYR A 32 3.01 9.57 0.73
CA TYR A 32 1.57 9.33 0.64
C TYR A 32 0.83 9.47 1.97
N ARG A 33 1.50 9.97 3.02
CA ARG A 33 0.95 10.13 4.37
C ARG A 33 0.29 8.85 4.90
N LEU A 34 1.00 7.74 4.71
CA LEU A 34 0.59 6.45 5.25
C LEU A 34 1.23 6.26 6.63
N THR A 35 0.50 5.62 7.53
CA THR A 35 0.99 5.22 8.84
C THR A 35 1.31 3.73 8.81
N VAL A 36 2.49 3.34 9.28
CA VAL A 36 2.84 1.93 9.47
C VAL A 36 2.06 1.41 10.69
N VAL A 37 1.20 0.43 10.46
CA VAL A 37 0.43 -0.24 11.52
C VAL A 37 1.20 -1.44 12.05
N ASP A 38 1.80 -2.22 11.15
CA ASP A 38 2.62 -3.38 11.49
C ASP A 38 3.71 -3.57 10.44
N LYS A 39 4.85 -4.14 10.85
CA LYS A 39 5.96 -4.44 9.97
C LYS A 39 6.66 -5.71 10.45
N VAL A 40 6.71 -6.70 9.58
CA VAL A 40 7.36 -8.00 9.82
C VAL A 40 8.28 -8.33 8.67
N ASN A 41 9.59 -8.24 8.88
CA ASN A 41 10.66 -8.59 7.93
C ASN A 41 10.38 -8.26 6.45
N SER A 42 9.66 -9.14 5.74
CA SER A 42 9.31 -9.03 4.32
C SER A 42 7.91 -8.44 4.05
N ALA A 43 7.20 -7.89 5.03
CA ALA A 43 5.90 -7.28 4.85
C ALA A 43 5.67 -6.07 5.76
N ALA A 44 4.81 -5.15 5.30
CA ALA A 44 4.40 -3.97 6.05
C ALA A 44 2.91 -3.68 5.79
N SER A 45 2.15 -3.55 6.87
CA SER A 45 0.76 -3.09 6.85
C SER A 45 0.72 -1.59 7.08
N LEU A 46 0.14 -0.87 6.13
CA LEU A 46 0.01 0.57 6.15
C LEU A 46 -1.47 0.97 6.19
N TYR A 47 -1.76 2.09 6.84
CA TYR A 47 -3.08 2.66 6.91
C TYR A 47 -3.05 4.14 6.57
N SER A 48 -4.11 4.62 5.93
CA SER A 48 -4.37 6.04 5.76
C SER A 48 -5.87 6.27 5.64
N GLU A 49 -6.26 7.54 5.61
CA GLU A 49 -7.62 7.97 5.44
C GLU A 49 -7.65 9.07 4.38
N THR A 50 -8.58 8.97 3.43
CA THR A 50 -8.76 10.06 2.46
C THR A 50 -9.32 11.30 3.15
N ILE A 51 -9.21 12.45 2.48
CA ILE A 51 -9.78 13.71 2.99
C ILE A 51 -11.30 13.60 3.24
N LEU A 52 -11.99 12.71 2.52
CA LEU A 52 -13.44 12.47 2.67
C LEU A 52 -13.77 11.45 3.78
N GLY A 53 -12.77 10.95 4.52
CA GLY A 53 -12.98 9.99 5.59
C GLY A 53 -13.09 8.53 5.14
N HIS A 54 -12.59 8.20 3.94
CA HIS A 54 -12.57 6.80 3.49
C HIS A 54 -11.30 6.10 3.98
N PRO A 55 -11.41 5.07 4.83
CA PRO A 55 -10.26 4.33 5.33
C PRO A 55 -9.63 3.52 4.21
N ILE A 56 -8.29 3.55 4.14
CA ILE A 56 -7.49 2.77 3.21
C ILE A 56 -6.48 1.95 3.99
N ALA A 57 -6.52 0.64 3.80
CA ALA A 57 -5.52 -0.29 4.32
C ALA A 57 -4.71 -0.89 3.17
N LEU A 58 -3.39 -0.81 3.26
CA LEU A 58 -2.46 -1.38 2.30
C LEU A 58 -1.56 -2.40 2.98
N LEU A 59 -1.16 -3.44 2.25
CA LEU A 59 -0.24 -4.46 2.68
C LEU A 59 0.81 -4.64 1.61
N PHE A 60 2.03 -4.26 1.95
CA PHE A 60 3.20 -4.41 1.11
C PHE A 60 3.90 -5.71 1.49
N LYS A 61 4.30 -6.49 0.49
CA LYS A 61 5.09 -7.71 0.69
C LYS A 61 6.26 -7.71 -0.28
N SER A 62 7.46 -7.88 0.25
CA SER A 62 8.63 -8.22 -0.56
C SER A 62 8.48 -9.64 -1.09
N THR A 63 8.75 -9.81 -2.38
CA THR A 63 8.72 -11.08 -3.10
C THR A 63 10.15 -11.55 -3.36
N ASN A 64 10.35 -12.87 -3.50
CA ASN A 64 11.67 -13.46 -3.76
C ASN A 64 12.23 -13.19 -5.18
N SER A 65 11.41 -12.68 -6.10
CA SER A 65 11.87 -12.13 -7.38
C SER A 65 12.72 -10.88 -7.14
N GLN A 66 13.81 -10.67 -7.88
CA GLN A 66 14.73 -9.52 -7.74
C GLN A 66 13.99 -8.22 -7.42
N ASN A 67 14.05 -7.80 -6.15
CA ASN A 67 13.42 -6.60 -5.62
C ASN A 67 11.91 -6.44 -5.92
N GLY A 68 11.18 -7.54 -6.15
CA GLY A 68 9.75 -7.46 -6.42
C GLY A 68 8.94 -7.16 -5.16
N ILE A 69 7.88 -6.38 -5.29
CA ILE A 69 6.97 -6.00 -4.21
C ILE A 69 5.52 -6.22 -4.66
N SER A 70 4.73 -6.92 -3.87
CA SER A 70 3.28 -6.97 -4.04
C SER A 70 2.61 -5.96 -3.11
N ILE A 71 1.62 -5.25 -3.63
CA ILE A 71 0.74 -4.36 -2.87
C ILE A 71 -0.66 -4.96 -2.90
N ASP A 72 -1.19 -5.25 -1.72
CA ASP A 72 -2.58 -5.63 -1.49
C ASP A 72 -3.30 -4.44 -0.84
N GLY A 73 -4.39 -3.97 -1.43
CA GLY A 73 -5.12 -2.82 -0.91
C GLY A 73 -6.59 -3.11 -0.66
N LYS A 74 -7.14 -2.46 0.37
CA LYS A 74 -8.56 -2.50 0.73
C LYS A 74 -9.04 -1.11 1.09
N SER A 75 -10.25 -0.77 0.65
CA SER A 75 -10.91 0.50 0.94
C SER A 75 -12.43 0.32 0.92
N THR A 76 -13.16 1.34 1.37
CA THR A 76 -14.60 1.45 1.13
C THR A 76 -14.93 1.92 -0.29
N GLU A 77 -13.96 2.50 -1.01
CA GLU A 77 -14.16 3.10 -2.33
C GLU A 77 -13.08 2.66 -3.34
N THR A 78 -13.52 2.06 -4.44
CA THR A 78 -12.63 1.45 -5.44
C THR A 78 -11.77 2.47 -6.18
N HIS A 79 -12.32 3.65 -6.51
CA HIS A 79 -11.61 4.65 -7.30
C HIS A 79 -10.40 5.22 -6.57
N PHE A 80 -10.55 5.58 -5.29
CA PHE A 80 -9.44 6.08 -4.48
C PHE A 80 -8.35 5.02 -4.29
N LEU A 81 -8.76 3.77 -4.05
CA LEU A 81 -7.82 2.67 -3.88
C LEU A 81 -6.99 2.40 -5.14
N SER A 82 -7.65 2.31 -6.29
CA SER A 82 -6.99 2.04 -7.57
C SER A 82 -6.06 3.17 -7.96
N ASN A 83 -6.49 4.43 -7.78
CA ASN A 83 -5.65 5.58 -8.09
C ASN A 83 -4.40 5.63 -7.20
N LEU A 84 -4.55 5.43 -5.89
CA LEU A 84 -3.43 5.42 -4.95
C LEU A 84 -2.43 4.30 -5.27
N ILE A 85 -2.91 3.09 -5.55
CA ILE A 85 -2.04 1.98 -5.93
C ILE A 85 -1.30 2.30 -7.23
N GLU A 86 -1.97 2.89 -8.23
CA GLU A 86 -1.31 3.28 -9.48
C GLU A 86 -0.25 4.37 -9.29
N GLU A 87 -0.52 5.37 -8.45
CA GLU A 87 0.47 6.38 -8.07
C GLU A 87 1.68 5.75 -7.39
N ILE A 88 1.47 4.87 -6.40
CA ILE A 88 2.58 4.19 -5.72
C ILE A 88 3.37 3.31 -6.70
N LYS A 89 2.69 2.60 -7.61
CA LYS A 89 3.38 1.81 -8.65
C LYS A 89 4.29 2.68 -9.52
N ASN A 90 3.83 3.87 -9.90
CA ASN A 90 4.61 4.80 -10.71
C ASN A 90 5.75 5.46 -9.94
N PHE A 91 5.62 5.59 -8.61
CA PHE A 91 6.69 6.07 -7.74
C PHE A 91 7.79 5.04 -7.49
N VAL A 92 7.44 3.75 -7.43
CA VAL A 92 8.37 2.65 -7.10
C VAL A 92 9.19 2.18 -8.31
N LYS A 93 8.66 2.33 -9.52
CA LYS A 93 9.37 2.05 -10.79
C LYS A 93 10.53 3.03 -11.01
#